data_AF-A0A2E3KEB2-F1
#
_entry.id   AF-A0A2E3KEB2-F1
#
_cell.length_a   1.000
_cell.length_b   1.000
_cell.length_c   1.000
_cell.angle_alpha   90.00
_cell.angle_beta   90.00
_cell.angle_gamma   90.00
#
_symmetry.space_group_name_H-M   'P 1'
#
loop_
_entity.id
_entity.type
_entity.pdbx_description
1 polymer ?
#
loop_
_entity_poly.entity_id
_entity_poly.type
_entity_poly.pdbx_seq_one_letter_code
_entity_poly.pdbx_strand_id
1 'polypeptide(L)'
;MSDVYANKYKGIKVDTKSSLSEAGDISGVSHLDFAHSDKDAPKTNKNGLVANQRLMKSLPDEIQLAVSEWALQLKHVPWKLRRRAIKRFSESFADNFLNIMPELSDEECESLALLGLTCLLEELDTGAPVTNQHQAKCYLESFHDYHKSLGEAFLMTREKDNSSLH
;
A
#
# COMPACT_ATOMS: atom_id res chain seq x y z
N MET A 1 -12.89 38.50 -21.50
CA MET A 1 -13.00 37.30 -22.37
C MET A 1 -12.84 36.10 -21.46
N SER A 2 -13.91 35.33 -21.36
CA SER A 2 -14.12 34.20 -20.45
C SER A 2 -13.75 32.90 -21.16
N ASP A 3 -13.19 31.93 -20.43
CA ASP A 3 -13.31 30.48 -20.67
C ASP A 3 -12.89 29.78 -19.36
N VAL A 4 -13.82 29.52 -18.44
CA VAL A 4 -14.74 28.37 -18.34
C VAL A 4 -14.00 27.07 -18.00
N TYR A 5 -13.88 26.83 -16.70
CA TYR A 5 -13.59 25.53 -16.09
C TYR A 5 -14.72 24.53 -16.43
N ALA A 6 -14.42 23.50 -17.19
CA ALA A 6 -15.35 22.40 -17.45
C ALA A 6 -15.25 21.34 -16.34
N ASN A 7 -16.12 21.49 -15.34
CA ASN A 7 -16.38 20.52 -14.27
C ASN A 7 -17.04 19.25 -14.85
N LYS A 8 -16.35 18.10 -14.85
CA LYS A 8 -16.87 16.80 -15.30
C LYS A 8 -17.33 15.94 -14.12
N TYR A 9 -18.41 16.35 -13.46
CA TYR A 9 -19.21 15.45 -12.63
C TYR A 9 -20.70 15.67 -12.92
N LYS A 10 -21.23 14.89 -13.86
CA LYS A 10 -22.67 14.81 -14.14
C LYS A 10 -23.23 13.53 -13.52
N GLY A 11 -23.95 13.73 -12.42
CA GLY A 11 -25.09 12.97 -11.88
C GLY A 11 -25.20 11.48 -12.19
N ILE A 12 -24.91 10.65 -11.19
CA ILE A 12 -25.50 9.32 -11.07
C ILE A 12 -26.77 9.48 -10.21
N LYS A 13 -27.94 9.31 -10.82
CA LYS A 13 -29.22 9.19 -10.11
C LYS A 13 -29.30 7.78 -9.51
N VAL A 14 -29.54 7.72 -8.21
CA VAL A 14 -29.84 6.49 -7.47
C VAL A 14 -31.35 6.29 -7.53
N ASP A 15 -31.81 5.29 -8.30
CA ASP A 15 -33.19 4.82 -8.24
C ASP A 15 -33.30 3.71 -7.20
N THR A 16 -33.91 4.03 -6.06
CA THR A 16 -34.38 3.08 -5.06
C THR A 16 -35.64 2.39 -5.57
N LYS A 17 -35.58 1.08 -5.80
CA LYS A 17 -36.77 0.22 -5.81
C LYS A 17 -36.59 -0.97 -4.87
N SER A 18 -37.36 -0.92 -3.79
CA SER A 18 -37.72 -2.03 -2.92
C SER A 18 -38.60 -3.03 -3.68
N SER A 19 -38.35 -4.33 -3.47
CA SER A 19 -39.35 -5.41 -3.52
C SER A 19 -38.85 -6.63 -2.76
N LEU A 20 -39.55 -6.97 -1.68
CA LEU A 20 -39.55 -8.28 -1.03
C LEU A 20 -40.32 -9.29 -1.90
N SER A 21 -39.85 -10.53 -1.95
CA SER A 21 -40.72 -11.73 -1.95
C SER A 21 -39.95 -12.97 -1.47
N GLU A 22 -40.64 -13.74 -0.63
CA GLU A 22 -40.17 -14.87 0.19
C GLU A 22 -39.98 -16.21 -0.55
N ALA A 23 -39.29 -17.10 0.19
CA ALA A 23 -39.46 -18.54 0.34
C ALA A 23 -38.76 -19.52 -0.61
N GLY A 24 -38.00 -20.44 0.01
CA GLY A 24 -37.46 -21.65 -0.59
C GLY A 24 -36.56 -22.44 0.38
N ASP A 25 -37.16 -23.06 1.40
CA ASP A 25 -36.55 -24.13 2.21
C ASP A 25 -36.21 -25.34 1.33
N ILE A 26 -34.96 -25.83 1.39
CA ILE A 26 -34.65 -27.24 1.15
C ILE A 26 -33.52 -27.71 2.09
N SER A 27 -33.93 -28.51 3.07
CA SER A 27 -33.07 -29.43 3.81
C SER A 27 -32.52 -30.53 2.88
N GLY A 28 -31.22 -30.81 2.94
CA GLY A 28 -30.61 -31.93 2.20
C GLY A 28 -29.16 -32.16 2.60
N VAL A 29 -28.96 -33.00 3.61
CA VAL A 29 -27.67 -33.49 4.12
C VAL A 29 -26.96 -34.33 3.06
N SER A 30 -25.68 -34.04 2.81
CA SER A 30 -24.69 -35.07 2.47
C SER A 30 -23.30 -34.65 2.95
N HIS A 31 -22.98 -35.18 4.13
CA HIS A 31 -21.67 -35.51 4.67
C HIS A 31 -20.62 -35.84 3.59
N LEU A 32 -19.59 -35.01 3.51
CA LEU A 32 -18.26 -35.38 3.04
C LEU A 32 -17.24 -34.76 3.99
N ASP A 33 -16.75 -35.61 4.89
CA ASP A 33 -15.60 -35.33 5.74
C ASP A 33 -14.36 -35.17 4.86
N PHE A 34 -13.94 -33.93 4.64
CA PHE A 34 -12.55 -33.63 4.39
C PHE A 34 -12.00 -32.91 5.62
N ALA A 35 -11.43 -33.72 6.52
CA ALA A 35 -10.51 -33.24 7.53
C ALA A 35 -9.30 -32.60 6.83
N HIS A 36 -9.39 -31.30 6.54
CA HIS A 36 -8.19 -30.50 6.35
C HIS A 36 -7.69 -30.12 7.74
N SER A 37 -6.56 -30.74 8.10
CA SER A 37 -5.76 -30.30 9.24
C SER A 37 -5.45 -28.80 9.06
N ASP A 38 -6.10 -27.97 9.86
CA ASP A 38 -5.62 -26.62 10.18
C ASP A 38 -4.29 -26.76 10.93
N LYS A 39 -3.22 -26.99 10.19
CA LYS A 39 -1.86 -26.77 10.68
C LYS A 39 -1.33 -25.49 10.04
N ASP A 40 -1.28 -24.48 10.90
CA ASP A 40 -0.54 -23.25 10.75
C ASP A 40 -0.96 -22.35 9.57
N ALA A 41 -2.17 -21.79 9.68
CA ALA A 41 -2.37 -20.44 9.15
C ALA A 41 -1.24 -19.56 9.72
N PRO A 42 -0.44 -18.86 8.88
CA PRO A 42 0.65 -18.05 9.38
C PRO A 42 0.02 -16.99 10.29
N LYS A 43 0.40 -17.04 11.58
CA LYS A 43 -0.02 -16.05 12.58
C LYS A 43 0.14 -14.68 11.96
N THR A 44 -0.98 -13.98 11.73
CA THR A 44 -0.99 -12.58 11.33
C THR A 44 -0.03 -11.83 12.25
N ASN A 45 1.06 -11.35 11.65
CA ASN A 45 2.07 -10.55 12.29
C ASN A 45 1.37 -9.39 13.02
N LYS A 46 1.37 -9.40 14.36
CA LYS A 46 0.79 -8.35 15.21
C LYS A 46 1.63 -7.06 15.25
N ASN A 47 2.63 -6.90 14.39
CA ASN A 47 3.56 -5.77 14.38
C ASN A 47 3.26 -4.76 13.27
N GLY A 48 2.03 -4.67 12.78
CA GLY A 48 1.66 -3.57 11.88
C GLY A 48 1.98 -2.21 12.51
N LEU A 49 2.38 -1.22 11.68
CA LEU A 49 2.60 0.15 12.13
C LEU A 49 1.36 0.68 12.87
N VAL A 50 1.51 1.01 14.15
CA VAL A 50 0.44 1.60 14.94
C VAL A 50 0.22 3.04 14.47
N ALA A 51 -1.00 3.58 14.55
CA ALA A 51 -1.36 4.89 13.98
C ALA A 51 -0.44 6.05 14.43
N ASN A 52 0.10 6.00 15.65
CA ASN A 52 1.04 7.00 16.19
C ASN A 52 2.49 6.86 15.69
N GLN A 53 2.81 5.78 14.99
CA GLN A 53 4.13 5.54 14.38
C GLN A 53 4.15 5.91 12.89
N ARG A 54 2.98 6.20 12.30
CA ARG A 54 2.83 6.56 10.89
C ARG A 54 3.30 8.00 10.67
N LEU A 55 4.33 8.18 9.84
CA LEU A 55 4.84 9.50 9.44
C LEU A 55 3.79 10.27 8.66
N MET A 56 2.91 9.59 7.93
CA MET A 56 1.87 10.27 7.18
C MET A 56 0.96 11.15 8.06
N LYS A 57 0.76 10.79 9.34
CA LYS A 57 -0.07 11.56 10.27
C LYS A 57 0.56 12.87 10.75
N SER A 58 1.86 13.09 10.53
CA SER A 58 2.50 14.37 10.83
C SER A 58 2.50 15.34 9.65
N LEU A 59 2.07 14.91 8.46
CA LEU A 59 2.01 15.75 7.27
C LEU A 59 0.74 16.62 7.25
N PRO A 60 0.74 17.79 6.57
CA PRO A 60 -0.47 18.55 6.28
C PRO A 60 -1.53 17.70 5.55
N ASP A 61 -2.81 17.98 5.82
CA ASP A 61 -3.95 17.21 5.28
C ASP A 61 -3.94 17.10 3.75
N GLU A 62 -3.53 18.16 3.06
CA GLU A 62 -3.46 18.20 1.60
C GLU A 62 -2.42 17.21 1.05
N ILE A 63 -1.29 17.08 1.75
CA ILE A 63 -0.23 16.13 1.40
C ILE A 63 -0.66 14.71 1.75
N GLN A 64 -1.32 14.51 2.90
CA GLN A 64 -1.90 13.22 3.25
C GLN A 64 -2.89 12.74 2.17
N LEU A 65 -3.77 13.63 1.70
CA LEU A 65 -4.72 13.33 0.64
C LEU A 65 -4.01 12.92 -0.64
N ALA A 66 -3.01 13.69 -1.08
CA ALA A 66 -2.23 13.37 -2.28
C ALA A 66 -1.54 12.00 -2.18
N VAL A 67 -0.93 11.67 -1.03
CA VAL A 67 -0.31 10.36 -0.79
C VAL A 67 -1.36 9.24 -0.89
N SER A 68 -2.51 9.39 -0.23
CA SER A 68 -3.60 8.40 -0.28
C SER A 68 -4.17 8.20 -1.69
N GLU A 69 -4.31 9.27 -2.48
CA GLU A 69 -4.77 9.18 -3.88
C GLU A 69 -3.79 8.38 -4.74
N TRP A 70 -2.49 8.62 -4.59
CA TRP A 70 -1.46 7.85 -5.26
C TRP A 70 -1.47 6.38 -4.81
N ALA A 71 -1.59 6.12 -3.50
CA ALA A 71 -1.69 4.76 -2.97
C ALA A 71 -2.88 4.01 -3.57
N LEU A 72 -4.05 4.65 -3.67
CA LEU A 72 -5.26 4.07 -4.25
C LEU A 72 -5.03 3.68 -5.72
N GLN A 73 -4.40 4.54 -6.52
CA GLN A 73 -4.07 4.24 -7.92
C GLN A 73 -3.10 3.06 -8.05
N LEU A 74 -2.15 2.96 -7.12
CA LEU A 74 -1.09 1.95 -7.15
C LEU A 74 -1.48 0.61 -6.53
N LYS A 75 -2.57 0.54 -5.76
CA LYS A 75 -3.01 -0.63 -5.00
C LYS A 75 -3.07 -1.93 -5.81
N HIS A 76 -3.53 -1.83 -7.07
CA HIS A 76 -3.69 -2.98 -7.97
C HIS A 76 -2.55 -3.13 -8.99
N VAL A 77 -1.58 -2.23 -8.98
CA VAL A 77 -0.45 -2.26 -9.93
C VAL A 77 0.58 -3.31 -9.48
N PRO A 78 1.11 -4.17 -10.37
CA PRO A 78 2.16 -5.12 -10.01
C PRO A 78 3.38 -4.45 -9.41
N TRP A 79 3.99 -5.06 -8.38
CA TRP A 79 5.11 -4.46 -7.62
C TRP A 79 6.30 -4.00 -8.46
N LYS A 80 6.59 -4.66 -9.59
CA LYS A 80 7.63 -4.22 -10.53
C LYS A 80 7.37 -2.82 -11.10
N LEU A 81 6.13 -2.56 -11.51
CA LEU A 81 5.71 -1.25 -12.02
C LEU A 81 5.46 -0.28 -10.87
N ARG A 82 4.87 -0.77 -9.77
CA ARG A 82 4.63 0.00 -8.55
C ARG A 82 5.91 0.62 -8.00
N ARG A 83 7.01 -0.15 -7.90
CA ARG A 83 8.32 0.35 -7.45
C ARG A 83 8.81 1.55 -8.27
N ARG A 84 8.62 1.51 -9.59
CA ARG A 84 9.01 2.63 -10.48
C ARG A 84 8.14 3.85 -10.22
N ALA A 85 6.83 3.64 -10.05
CA ALA A 85 5.90 4.73 -9.75
C ALA A 85 6.15 5.35 -8.37
N ILE A 86 6.42 4.52 -7.34
CA ILE A 86 6.81 4.98 -6.00
C ILE A 86 8.05 5.86 -6.09
N LYS A 87 9.09 5.44 -6.82
CA LYS A 87 10.31 6.23 -6.98
C LYS A 87 10.05 7.60 -7.62
N ARG A 88 9.21 7.64 -8.67
CA ARG A 88 8.83 8.90 -9.32
C ARG A 88 7.99 9.79 -8.42
N PHE A 89 7.09 9.20 -7.65
CA PHE A 89 6.31 9.91 -6.64
C PHE A 89 7.24 10.52 -5.58
N SER A 90 8.18 9.75 -5.02
CA SER A 90 9.09 10.27 -3.98
C SER A 90 9.99 11.39 -4.49
N GLU A 91 10.51 11.28 -5.73
CA GLU A 91 11.29 12.35 -6.35
C GLU A 91 10.42 13.61 -6.52
N SER A 92 9.23 13.46 -7.11
CA SER A 92 8.30 14.59 -7.28
C SER A 92 7.83 15.18 -5.96
N PHE A 93 7.69 14.37 -4.91
CA PHE A 93 7.37 14.82 -3.57
C PHE A 93 8.46 15.77 -3.08
N ALA A 94 9.74 15.38 -3.15
CA ALA A 94 10.87 16.22 -2.78
C ALA A 94 10.98 17.48 -3.66
N ASP A 95 10.81 17.35 -4.97
CA ASP A 95 10.86 18.48 -5.92
C ASP A 95 9.85 19.58 -5.56
N ASN A 96 8.66 19.21 -5.08
CA ASN A 96 7.66 20.18 -4.65
C ASN A 96 8.11 20.99 -3.43
N PHE A 97 8.84 20.39 -2.49
CA PHE A 97 9.43 21.13 -1.38
C PHE A 97 10.59 22.01 -1.84
N LEU A 98 11.45 21.51 -2.71
CA LEU A 98 12.56 22.28 -3.28
C LEU A 98 12.09 23.51 -4.06
N ASN A 99 10.96 23.41 -4.77
CA ASN A 99 10.36 24.56 -5.46
C ASN A 99 9.89 25.67 -4.50
N ILE A 100 9.57 25.33 -3.25
CA ILE A 100 9.11 26.27 -2.22
C ILE A 100 10.28 26.75 -1.34
N MET A 101 11.27 25.89 -1.12
CA MET A 101 12.48 26.14 -0.33
C MET A 101 13.72 25.80 -1.18
N PRO A 102 14.17 26.70 -2.07
CA PRO A 102 15.27 26.45 -3.00
C PRO A 102 16.64 26.23 -2.33
N GLU A 103 16.76 26.60 -1.05
CA GLU A 103 17.98 26.46 -0.24
C GLU A 103 18.21 25.07 0.33
N LEU A 104 17.29 24.12 0.11
CA LEU A 104 17.47 22.73 0.54
C LEU A 104 18.71 22.12 -0.11
N SER A 105 19.55 21.49 0.70
CA SER A 105 20.68 20.71 0.23
C SER A 105 20.23 19.42 -0.47
N ASP A 106 21.14 18.82 -1.23
CA ASP A 106 20.91 17.52 -1.88
C ASP A 106 20.53 16.44 -0.85
N GLU A 107 21.20 16.43 0.31
CA GLU A 107 20.92 15.49 1.41
C GLU A 107 19.52 15.68 2.00
N GLU A 108 19.06 16.92 2.15
CA GLU A 108 17.70 17.21 2.61
C GLU A 108 16.65 16.81 1.56
N CYS A 109 16.94 17.02 0.29
CA CYS A 109 16.07 16.57 -0.80
C CYS A 109 15.96 15.04 -0.86
N GLU A 110 17.08 14.33 -0.69
CA GLU A 110 17.09 12.86 -0.59
C GLU A 110 16.27 12.37 0.61
N SER A 111 16.40 13.03 1.76
CA SER A 111 15.61 12.73 2.96
C SER A 111 14.12 12.96 2.74
N LEU A 112 13.73 14.03 2.06
CA LEU A 112 12.33 14.31 1.70
C LEU A 112 11.78 13.27 0.72
N ALA A 113 12.57 12.83 -0.26
CA ALA A 113 12.17 11.76 -1.16
C ALA A 113 11.93 10.46 -0.37
N LEU A 114 12.82 10.15 0.58
CA LEU A 114 12.69 8.99 1.45
C LEU A 114 11.44 9.06 2.36
N LEU A 115 11.10 10.27 2.83
CA LEU A 115 9.88 10.53 3.58
C LEU A 115 8.64 10.26 2.73
N GLY A 116 8.61 10.79 1.51
CA GLY A 116 7.52 10.56 0.55
C GLY A 116 7.35 9.07 0.21
N LEU A 117 8.46 8.37 -0.04
CA LEU A 117 8.47 6.91 -0.26
C LEU A 117 7.87 6.18 0.96
N THR A 118 8.31 6.55 2.16
CA THR A 118 7.86 5.89 3.40
C THR A 118 6.36 6.11 3.62
N CYS A 119 5.87 7.34 3.48
CA CYS A 119 4.45 7.65 3.65
C CYS A 119 3.58 6.89 2.63
N LEU A 120 4.03 6.79 1.38
CA LEU A 120 3.33 6.02 0.36
C LEU A 120 3.31 4.51 0.68
N LEU A 121 4.41 3.98 1.23
CA LEU A 121 4.45 2.58 1.68
C LEU A 121 3.52 2.32 2.86
N GLU A 122 3.40 3.25 3.80
CA GLU A 122 2.44 3.10 4.91
C GLU A 122 1.00 2.91 4.42
N GLU A 123 0.60 3.55 3.32
CA GLU A 123 -0.75 3.42 2.74
C GLU A 123 -0.90 2.18 1.84
N LEU A 124 0.21 1.74 1.23
CA LEU A 124 0.23 0.53 0.40
C LEU A 124 0.38 -0.75 1.22
N ASP A 125 0.85 -0.63 2.46
CA ASP A 125 1.03 -1.76 3.34
C ASP A 125 -0.31 -2.29 3.84
N THR A 126 -0.48 -3.60 3.72
CA THR A 126 -1.71 -4.30 4.10
C THR A 126 -1.51 -5.17 5.33
N GLY A 127 -0.28 -5.20 5.89
CA GLY A 127 0.13 -6.15 6.92
C GLY A 127 0.31 -7.58 6.40
N ALA A 128 0.05 -7.84 5.12
CA ALA A 128 0.31 -9.12 4.49
C ALA A 128 1.81 -9.35 4.27
N PRO A 129 2.27 -10.62 4.25
CA PRO A 129 3.67 -10.94 3.98
C PRO A 129 4.17 -10.37 2.63
N VAL A 130 5.44 -10.03 2.58
CA VAL A 130 6.11 -9.62 1.33
C VAL A 130 6.12 -10.80 0.35
N THR A 131 5.67 -10.55 -0.88
CA THR A 131 5.39 -11.61 -1.87
C THR A 131 6.45 -11.73 -2.96
N ASN A 132 7.26 -10.70 -3.18
CA ASN A 132 8.22 -10.66 -4.28
C ASN A 132 9.39 -9.71 -4.01
N GLN A 133 10.46 -9.87 -4.79
CA GLN A 133 11.69 -9.09 -4.65
C GLN A 133 11.53 -7.59 -4.91
N HIS A 134 10.58 -7.16 -5.76
CA HIS A 134 10.36 -5.73 -6.00
C HIS A 134 9.71 -5.05 -4.78
N GLN A 135 8.76 -5.74 -4.13
CA GLN A 135 8.18 -5.29 -2.86
C GLN A 135 9.23 -5.23 -1.77
N ALA A 136 10.04 -6.29 -1.59
CA ALA A 136 11.12 -6.32 -0.60
C ALA A 136 12.09 -5.14 -0.77
N LYS A 137 12.51 -4.85 -2.01
CA LYS A 137 13.40 -3.72 -2.29
C LYS A 137 12.79 -2.37 -1.90
N CYS A 138 11.50 -2.14 -2.18
CA CYS A 138 10.84 -0.91 -1.72
C CYS A 138 10.80 -0.83 -0.18
N TYR A 139 10.46 -1.94 0.48
CA TYR A 139 10.34 -1.97 1.94
C TYR A 139 11.69 -1.73 2.64
N LEU A 140 12.81 -2.17 2.06
CA LEU A 140 14.16 -1.90 2.57
C LEU A 140 14.58 -0.42 2.43
N GLU A 141 14.01 0.30 1.46
CA GLU A 141 14.27 1.72 1.27
C GLU A 141 13.48 2.58 2.27
N SER A 142 12.48 2.05 2.98
CA SER A 142 11.66 2.81 3.95
C SER A 142 12.45 3.31 5.17
N PHE A 143 12.02 4.44 5.76
CA PHE A 143 12.50 4.87 7.10
C PHE A 143 12.10 3.89 8.20
N HIS A 144 10.89 3.31 8.13
CA HIS A 144 10.40 2.38 9.15
C HIS A 144 11.18 1.08 9.20
N ASP A 145 11.75 0.79 10.38
CA ASP A 145 12.39 -0.50 10.65
C ASP A 145 11.42 -1.67 10.53
N TYR A 146 10.13 -1.44 10.78
CA TYR A 146 9.08 -2.43 10.49
C TYR A 146 9.09 -2.86 9.02
N HIS A 147 9.03 -1.91 8.08
CA HIS A 147 9.09 -2.24 6.65
C HIS A 147 10.41 -2.95 6.29
N LYS A 148 11.55 -2.44 6.79
CA LYS A 148 12.86 -3.07 6.55
C LYS A 148 12.86 -4.53 7.01
N SER A 149 12.37 -4.80 8.22
CA SER A 149 12.32 -6.16 8.78
C SER A 149 11.52 -7.13 7.91
N LEU A 150 10.42 -6.68 7.29
CA LEU A 150 9.63 -7.49 6.36
C LEU A 150 10.39 -7.76 5.05
N GLY A 151 11.11 -6.76 4.54
CA GLY A 151 11.96 -6.89 3.35
C GLY A 151 13.11 -7.87 3.58
N GLU A 152 13.80 -7.77 4.72
CA GLU A 152 14.89 -8.64 5.13
C GLU A 152 14.43 -10.08 5.33
N ALA A 153 13.31 -10.29 6.03
CA ALA A 153 12.74 -11.61 6.26
C ALA A 153 12.47 -12.35 4.94
N PHE A 154 11.91 -11.66 3.94
CA PHE A 154 11.68 -12.23 2.61
C PHE A 154 12.97 -12.67 1.91
N LEU A 155 14.03 -11.87 2.02
CA LEU A 155 15.32 -12.19 1.38
C LEU A 155 16.02 -13.37 2.07
N MET A 156 16.00 -13.42 3.40
CA MET A 156 16.59 -14.54 4.16
C MET A 156 15.90 -15.88 3.85
N THR A 157 14.57 -15.90 3.71
CA THR A 157 13.85 -17.14 3.33
C THR A 157 14.30 -17.64 1.96
N ARG A 158 14.44 -16.75 0.96
CA ARG A 158 14.94 -17.13 -0.38
C ARG A 158 16.37 -17.66 -0.36
N GLU A 159 17.24 -17.07 0.44
CA GLU A 159 18.63 -17.53 0.56
C GLU A 159 18.69 -18.94 1.14
N LYS A 160 17.87 -19.23 2.15
CA LYS A 160 17.76 -20.57 2.75
C LYS A 160 17.20 -21.59 1.76
N ASP A 161 16.16 -21.24 1.00
CA ASP A 161 15.56 -22.13 0.00
C ASP A 161 16.56 -22.47 -1.11
N ASN A 162 17.31 -21.48 -1.59
CA ASN A 162 18.36 -21.68 -2.59
C ASN A 162 19.54 -22.51 -2.04
N SER A 163 19.90 -22.32 -0.77
CA SER A 163 21.00 -23.06 -0.13
C SER A 163 20.62 -24.50 0.23
N SER A 164 19.33 -24.80 0.40
CA SER A 164 18.84 -26.16 0.70
C SER A 164 18.66 -27.02 -0.57
N LEU A 165 18.77 -26.41 -1.74
CA LEU A 165 18.67 -27.06 -3.06
C LEU A 165 20.04 -27.46 -3.64
N HIS A 166 21.13 -27.18 -2.92
CA HIS A 166 22.51 -27.51 -3.27
C HIS A 166 23.10 -28.49 -2.25
#